data_AF-A0A9W9ZW82-F1
#
_entry.id   AF-A0A9W9ZW82-F1
#
_cell.length_a   1.000
_cell.length_b   1.000
_cell.length_c   1.000
_cell.angle_alpha   90.00
_cell.angle_beta   90.00
_cell.angle_gamma   90.00
#
_symmetry.space_group_name_H-M   'P 1'
#
loop_
_entity.id
_entity.type
_entity.pdbx_description
1 polymer ?
#
loop_
_entity_poly.entity_id
_entity_poly.type
_entity_poly.pdbx_seq_one_letter_code
_entity_poly.pdbx_strand_id
1 'polypeptide(L)'
;MSPLSPGVLIFETQQDLIRGIEKVKQGTLAFVISDQLLYIRAASGWRAITLGPTIFAAPTEASKTTKLASTQAPSRIRLPPPNIKLHGQYLRMVALNLPLNGWMNSIGGIDRKCWEQSRAANLTGAYRAFLSNRLQHVKSIVHKEDRTLPVGNIQGDQLFPSWDSIFTSRYAFNPDIPIYSFNGSNVVTDPTWPFKHIWHGSRENGIKYPSNCRSWLSSSRKDSSTASALNGRESALFEREFPCNSDFIVLCVHINPTRRRRFRSSNKRVL
;
A
#
# COMPACT_ATOMS: atom_id res chain seq x y z
N MET A 1 -1.27 35.32 -37.07
CA MET A 1 0.13 35.01 -36.73
C MET A 1 0.14 33.99 -35.60
N SER A 2 0.45 32.74 -35.92
CA SER A 2 0.51 31.63 -34.97
C SER A 2 1.81 31.71 -34.16
N PRO A 3 1.80 31.74 -32.81
CA PRO A 3 3.01 31.54 -32.07
C PRO A 3 3.34 30.05 -32.01
N LEU A 4 4.58 29.72 -32.39
CA LEU A 4 5.22 28.42 -32.28
C LEU A 4 5.12 27.86 -30.84
N SER A 5 4.93 26.54 -30.79
CA SER A 5 4.66 25.67 -29.63
C SER A 5 5.41 26.01 -28.34
N PRO A 6 4.74 26.26 -27.18
CA PRO A 6 5.43 26.33 -25.91
C PRO A 6 5.55 24.93 -25.31
N GLY A 7 6.74 24.35 -25.45
CA GLY A 7 7.14 23.21 -24.61
C GLY A 7 7.14 23.56 -23.12
N VAL A 8 7.26 22.54 -22.27
CA VAL A 8 7.37 22.72 -20.82
C VAL A 8 8.75 23.27 -20.49
N LEU A 9 8.83 24.39 -19.77
CA LEU A 9 10.10 24.91 -19.26
C LEU A 9 10.59 24.04 -18.10
N ILE A 10 11.89 23.82 -18.00
CA ILE A 10 12.49 22.99 -16.94
C ILE A 10 13.36 23.88 -16.06
N PHE A 11 13.16 23.78 -14.75
CA PHE A 11 13.94 24.47 -13.72
C PHE A 11 14.52 23.44 -12.74
N GLU A 12 15.75 23.67 -12.28
CA GLU A 12 16.39 22.80 -11.28
C GLU A 12 15.69 22.94 -9.91
N THR A 13 15.46 24.19 -9.48
CA THR A 13 14.88 24.50 -8.16
C THR A 13 13.67 25.43 -8.22
N GLN A 14 12.85 25.42 -7.16
CA GLN A 14 11.76 26.37 -7.00
C GLN A 14 12.26 27.84 -6.95
N GLN A 15 13.48 28.07 -6.47
CA GLN A 15 14.09 29.40 -6.49
C GLN A 15 14.36 29.89 -7.91
N ASP A 16 14.77 29.00 -8.82
CA ASP A 16 14.96 29.33 -10.24
C ASP A 16 13.63 29.63 -10.93
N LEU A 17 12.59 28.86 -10.60
CA LEU A 17 11.22 29.08 -11.08
C LEU A 17 10.70 30.48 -10.67
N ILE A 18 10.90 30.86 -9.40
CA ILE A 18 10.47 32.18 -8.87
C ILE A 18 11.25 33.30 -9.56
N ARG A 19 12.58 33.18 -9.69
CA ARG A 19 13.43 34.20 -10.35
C ARG A 19 13.09 34.36 -11.84
N GLY A 20 12.62 33.31 -12.50
CA GLY A 20 12.27 33.34 -13.93
C GLY A 20 10.91 33.95 -14.26
N ILE A 21 10.09 34.32 -13.28
CA ILE A 21 8.65 34.58 -13.47
C ILE A 21 8.33 35.75 -14.43
N GLU A 22 9.17 36.79 -14.44
CA GLU A 22 8.96 38.00 -15.25
C GLU A 22 9.24 37.76 -16.74
N LYS A 23 10.05 36.74 -17.05
CA LYS A 23 10.46 36.40 -18.42
C LYS A 23 9.52 35.42 -19.10
N VAL A 24 8.49 34.96 -18.40
CA VAL A 24 7.60 33.88 -18.83
C VAL A 24 6.18 34.39 -19.02
N LYS A 25 5.60 34.09 -20.19
CA LYS A 25 4.22 34.48 -20.53
C LYS A 25 3.21 33.71 -19.68
N GLN A 26 2.08 34.35 -19.40
CA GLN A 26 0.94 33.65 -18.78
C GLN A 26 0.50 32.46 -19.63
N GLY A 27 0.17 31.35 -18.98
CA GLY A 27 -0.21 30.09 -19.63
C GLY A 27 0.95 29.13 -19.87
N THR A 28 2.22 29.55 -19.68
CA THR A 28 3.37 28.65 -19.81
C THR A 28 3.39 27.60 -18.69
N LEU A 29 3.70 26.35 -19.06
CA LEU A 29 3.94 25.24 -18.14
C LEU A 29 5.42 25.17 -17.77
N ALA A 30 5.70 24.85 -16.51
CA ALA A 30 7.06 24.67 -16.00
C ALA A 30 7.16 23.48 -15.06
N PHE A 31 8.20 22.68 -15.19
CA PHE A 31 8.50 21.54 -14.33
C PHE A 31 9.74 21.83 -13.47
N VAL A 32 9.66 21.55 -12.16
CA VAL A 32 10.76 21.72 -11.22
C VAL A 32 11.33 20.35 -10.84
N ILE A 33 12.61 20.12 -11.14
CA ILE A 33 13.27 18.82 -10.96
C ILE A 33 13.39 18.43 -9.49
N SER A 34 13.87 19.33 -8.64
CA SER A 34 14.08 19.05 -7.20
C SER A 34 12.82 18.57 -6.47
N ASP A 35 11.65 19.10 -6.85
CA ASP A 35 10.39 18.79 -6.18
C ASP A 35 9.48 17.85 -6.98
N GLN A 36 9.84 17.55 -8.25
CA GLN A 36 9.03 16.76 -9.18
C GLN A 36 7.60 17.31 -9.38
N LEU A 37 7.46 18.63 -9.39
CA LEU A 37 6.18 19.33 -9.49
C LEU A 37 6.04 20.08 -10.82
N LEU A 38 4.83 20.03 -11.39
CA LEU A 38 4.44 20.83 -12.55
C LEU A 38 3.71 22.09 -12.07
N TYR A 39 3.97 23.21 -12.74
CA TYR A 39 3.36 24.51 -12.48
C TYR A 39 2.83 25.12 -13.76
N ILE A 40 1.84 26.00 -13.63
CA ILE A 40 1.36 26.89 -14.69
C ILE A 40 1.55 28.36 -14.28
N ARG A 41 2.01 29.19 -15.20
CA ARG A 41 2.08 30.64 -15.01
C ARG A 41 0.67 31.23 -15.04
N ALA A 42 0.11 31.50 -13.85
CA ALA A 42 -1.14 32.23 -13.66
C ALA A 42 -0.89 33.75 -13.67
N ALA A 43 -1.91 34.59 -13.52
CA ALA A 43 -1.74 36.05 -13.56
C ALA A 43 -0.80 36.57 -12.45
N SER A 44 -0.99 36.13 -11.21
CA SER A 44 -0.28 36.61 -10.02
C SER A 44 0.94 35.78 -9.61
N GLY A 45 1.25 34.69 -10.31
CA GLY A 45 2.26 33.75 -9.83
C GLY A 45 2.36 32.46 -10.60
N TRP A 46 3.11 31.53 -10.02
CA TRP A 46 3.10 30.12 -10.39
C TRP A 46 2.05 29.38 -9.57
N ARG A 47 1.23 28.55 -10.22
CA ARG A 47 0.27 27.67 -9.56
C ARG A 47 0.65 26.23 -9.80
N ALA A 48 0.82 25.45 -8.73
CA ALA A 48 1.11 24.02 -8.84
C ALA A 48 -0.06 23.27 -9.49
N ILE A 49 0.26 22.33 -10.36
CA ILE A 49 -0.64 21.35 -10.96
C ILE A 49 -0.36 20.02 -10.28
N THR A 50 -1.40 19.41 -9.71
CA THR A 50 -1.31 18.07 -9.13
C THR A 50 -1.03 17.05 -10.24
N LEU A 51 0.14 16.43 -10.21
CA LEU A 51 0.48 15.33 -11.10
C LEU A 51 -0.06 14.01 -10.54
N GLY A 52 -0.46 13.12 -11.44
CA GLY A 52 -0.70 11.73 -11.10
C GLY A 52 0.59 11.01 -10.69
N PRO A 53 0.50 9.73 -10.29
CA PRO A 53 1.67 8.96 -9.90
C PRO A 53 2.68 8.87 -11.05
N THR A 54 3.96 9.13 -10.74
CA THR A 54 5.07 8.97 -11.70
C THR A 54 5.15 7.52 -12.16
N ILE A 55 4.96 7.30 -13.46
CA ILE A 55 5.17 6.01 -14.10
C ILE A 55 6.64 5.97 -14.52
N PHE A 56 7.47 5.26 -13.76
CA PHE A 56 8.87 5.06 -14.14
C PHE A 56 8.94 4.11 -15.33
N ALA A 57 9.53 4.56 -16.45
CA ALA A 57 10.12 3.63 -17.41
C ALA A 57 11.28 2.93 -16.68
N ALA A 58 11.33 1.60 -16.75
CA ALA A 58 12.43 0.83 -16.18
C ALA A 58 13.77 1.44 -16.65
N PRO A 59 14.76 1.64 -15.75
CA PRO A 59 16.03 2.21 -16.16
C PRO A 59 16.71 1.26 -17.14
N THR A 60 16.86 1.69 -18.39
CA THR A 60 17.83 1.09 -19.31
C THR A 60 19.23 1.39 -18.76
N GLU A 61 20.00 0.33 -18.58
CA GLU A 61 21.26 0.23 -17.84
C GLU A 61 22.35 1.27 -18.21
N ALA A 62 23.17 1.66 -17.21
CA ALA A 62 24.62 1.73 -17.37
C ALA A 62 25.36 1.72 -16.01
N SER A 63 26.04 0.60 -15.75
CA SER A 63 27.34 0.46 -15.06
C SER A 63 27.46 0.78 -13.56
N LYS A 64 27.59 -0.27 -12.74
CA LYS A 64 28.89 -0.70 -12.19
C LYS A 64 28.81 -2.09 -11.54
N THR A 65 29.82 -2.87 -11.86
CA THR A 65 30.10 -4.28 -11.58
C THR A 65 30.17 -4.60 -10.08
N THR A 66 29.37 -5.56 -9.60
CA THR A 66 29.84 -6.57 -8.63
C THR A 66 29.01 -7.85 -8.82
N LYS A 67 29.72 -8.97 -8.91
CA LYS A 67 29.25 -10.30 -9.31
C LYS A 67 28.31 -10.97 -8.30
N LEU A 68 27.55 -11.92 -8.86
CA LEU A 68 26.83 -13.06 -8.24
C LEU A 68 25.49 -12.78 -7.54
N ALA A 69 24.39 -12.93 -8.30
CA ALA A 69 23.29 -13.84 -7.95
C ALA A 69 22.31 -14.04 -9.12
N SER A 70 22.21 -15.30 -9.55
CA SER A 70 21.07 -15.99 -10.20
C SER A 70 20.28 -15.28 -11.31
N THR A 71 20.53 -15.74 -12.54
CA THR A 71 19.60 -15.68 -13.68
C THR A 71 18.27 -16.37 -13.33
N GLN A 72 17.29 -15.61 -12.83
CA GLN A 72 15.89 -16.00 -12.92
C GLN A 72 15.24 -15.12 -13.98
N ALA A 73 14.68 -15.76 -15.01
CA ALA A 73 13.72 -15.12 -15.90
C ALA A 73 12.71 -14.33 -15.06
N PRO A 74 12.26 -13.12 -15.46
CA PRO A 74 11.35 -12.32 -14.65
C PRO A 74 10.15 -13.21 -14.29
N SER A 75 10.03 -13.54 -13.00
CA SER A 75 8.93 -14.34 -12.49
C SER A 75 7.66 -13.60 -12.86
N ARG A 76 6.91 -14.13 -13.84
CA ARG A 76 5.66 -13.52 -14.28
C ARG A 76 4.76 -13.35 -13.06
N ILE A 77 4.51 -12.09 -12.69
CA ILE A 77 3.52 -11.73 -11.69
C ILE A 77 2.18 -12.33 -12.13
N ARG A 78 1.51 -13.00 -11.19
CA ARG A 78 0.22 -13.63 -11.39
C ARG A 78 -0.86 -12.78 -10.75
N LEU A 79 -1.96 -12.62 -11.46
CA LEU A 79 -3.18 -12.04 -10.91
C LEU A 79 -4.09 -13.17 -10.46
N PRO A 80 -4.51 -13.18 -9.18
CA PRO A 80 -5.60 -14.03 -8.72
C PRO A 80 -6.84 -13.83 -9.61
N PRO A 81 -7.52 -14.90 -10.06
CA PRO A 81 -8.67 -14.76 -10.94
C PRO A 81 -9.84 -14.07 -10.21
N PRO A 82 -10.55 -13.13 -10.86
CA PRO A 82 -11.74 -12.52 -10.28
C PRO A 82 -12.88 -13.53 -10.17
N ASN A 83 -13.91 -13.18 -9.39
CA ASN A 83 -15.15 -13.97 -9.21
C ASN A 83 -14.99 -15.35 -8.55
N ILE A 84 -13.84 -15.63 -7.90
CA ILE A 84 -13.71 -16.80 -7.05
C ILE A 84 -14.26 -16.48 -5.66
N LYS A 85 -15.41 -17.09 -5.33
CA LYS A 85 -15.98 -17.03 -3.98
C LYS A 85 -15.36 -18.10 -3.08
N LEU A 86 -14.87 -17.67 -1.92
CA LEU A 86 -14.32 -18.54 -0.90
C LEU A 86 -15.46 -19.17 -0.09
N HIS A 87 -15.43 -20.49 0.01
CA HIS A 87 -16.32 -21.27 0.87
C HIS A 87 -15.49 -21.89 2.00
N GLY A 88 -16.10 -22.02 3.19
CA GLY A 88 -15.41 -22.60 4.35
C GLY A 88 -14.50 -21.61 5.09
N GLN A 89 -13.33 -22.09 5.51
CA GLN A 89 -12.38 -21.31 6.32
C GLN A 89 -11.44 -20.49 5.44
N TYR A 90 -11.34 -19.20 5.73
CA TYR A 90 -10.45 -18.27 5.04
C TYR A 90 -10.08 -17.09 5.94
N LEU A 91 -8.99 -16.41 5.60
CA LEU A 91 -8.55 -15.19 6.26
C LEU A 91 -9.20 -13.99 5.57
N ARG A 92 -9.81 -13.10 6.35
CA ARG A 92 -10.40 -11.87 5.82
C ARG A 92 -9.38 -10.74 5.86
N MET A 93 -9.21 -10.07 4.73
CA MET A 93 -8.40 -8.87 4.57
C MET A 93 -9.32 -7.70 4.24
N VAL A 94 -9.23 -6.63 5.04
CA VAL A 94 -10.14 -5.48 5.02
C VAL A 94 -9.32 -4.21 5.23
N ALA A 95 -9.62 -3.12 4.54
CA ALA A 95 -8.94 -1.84 4.74
C ALA A 95 -9.49 -1.07 5.97
N LEU A 96 -8.65 -0.23 6.57
CA LEU A 96 -9.16 0.83 7.44
C LEU A 96 -9.99 1.83 6.62
N ASN A 97 -10.87 2.58 7.29
CA ASN A 97 -11.84 3.48 6.66
C ASN A 97 -11.25 4.78 6.09
N LEU A 98 -9.99 5.10 6.36
CA LEU A 98 -9.30 6.29 5.84
C LEU A 98 -7.83 5.92 5.51
N PRO A 99 -7.19 6.63 4.55
CA PRO A 99 -5.76 6.51 4.35
C PRO A 99 -5.01 7.05 5.57
N LEU A 100 -3.82 6.50 5.84
CA LEU A 100 -2.98 6.91 6.96
C LEU A 100 -1.54 7.16 6.49
N ASN A 101 -0.92 8.19 7.07
CA ASN A 101 0.52 8.38 7.05
C ASN A 101 1.25 7.57 8.14
N GLY A 102 2.57 7.67 8.19
CA GLY A 102 3.43 6.90 9.10
C GLY A 102 3.28 7.21 10.59
N TRP A 103 2.54 8.25 11.00
CA TRP A 103 2.24 8.53 12.41
C TRP A 103 0.98 7.76 12.85
N MET A 104 1.11 6.44 13.00
CA MET A 104 -0.04 5.58 13.31
C MET A 104 -0.08 5.13 14.78
N ASN A 105 0.67 5.81 15.67
CA ASN A 105 0.74 5.52 17.09
C ASN A 105 1.18 4.06 17.39
N SER A 106 2.22 3.58 16.69
CA SER A 106 2.78 2.22 16.74
C SER A 106 1.89 1.13 16.13
N ILE A 107 2.47 -0.06 15.96
CA ILE A 107 1.72 -1.26 15.52
C ILE A 107 0.53 -1.58 16.45
N GLY A 108 0.67 -1.35 17.76
CA GLY A 108 -0.42 -1.59 18.71
C GLY A 108 -1.57 -0.58 18.55
N GLY A 109 -1.24 0.66 18.18
CA GLY A 109 -2.25 1.68 17.84
C GLY A 109 -3.05 1.30 16.59
N ILE A 110 -2.37 0.76 15.58
CA ILE A 110 -3.01 0.32 14.32
C ILE A 110 -3.83 -0.96 14.55
N ASP A 111 -3.30 -1.94 15.31
CA ASP A 111 -4.03 -3.15 15.72
C ASP A 111 -5.32 -2.76 16.47
N ARG A 112 -5.27 -1.76 17.36
CA ARG A 112 -6.46 -1.22 18.03
C ARG A 112 -7.45 -0.62 17.04
N LYS A 113 -7.00 0.18 16.06
CA LYS A 113 -7.88 0.73 15.01
C LYS A 113 -8.54 -0.38 14.18
N CYS A 114 -7.80 -1.41 13.80
CA CYS A 114 -8.34 -2.58 13.10
C CYS A 114 -9.43 -3.26 13.94
N TRP A 115 -9.18 -3.44 15.24
CA TRP A 115 -10.16 -4.02 16.16
C TRP A 115 -11.41 -3.15 16.29
N GLU A 116 -11.27 -1.86 16.59
CA GLU A 116 -12.37 -0.91 16.76
C GLU A 116 -13.27 -0.83 15.51
N GLN A 117 -12.66 -0.66 14.33
CA GLN A 117 -13.43 -0.58 13.07
C GLN A 117 -14.08 -1.93 12.71
N SER A 118 -13.43 -3.06 13.03
CA SER A 118 -14.07 -4.37 12.86
C SER A 118 -15.31 -4.55 13.75
N ARG A 119 -15.30 -3.99 14.97
CA ARG A 119 -16.47 -4.03 15.87
C ARG A 119 -17.59 -3.17 15.33
N ALA A 120 -17.27 -1.96 14.88
CA ALA A 120 -18.24 -1.05 14.26
C ALA A 120 -18.88 -1.64 12.99
N ALA A 121 -18.14 -2.47 12.26
CA ALA A 121 -18.62 -3.21 11.10
C ALA A 121 -19.34 -4.54 11.44
N ASN A 122 -19.65 -4.80 12.72
CA ASN A 122 -20.27 -6.04 13.21
C ASN A 122 -19.55 -7.34 12.82
N LEU A 123 -18.25 -7.27 12.51
CA LEU A 123 -17.46 -8.48 12.25
C LEU A 123 -17.18 -9.18 13.58
N THR A 124 -16.76 -10.44 13.56
CA THR A 124 -16.28 -11.17 14.75
C THR A 124 -14.81 -11.54 14.61
N GLY A 125 -14.15 -11.83 15.73
CA GLY A 125 -12.75 -12.26 15.75
C GLY A 125 -11.75 -11.11 15.91
N ALA A 126 -10.47 -11.43 15.83
CA ALA A 126 -9.36 -10.50 16.05
C ALA A 126 -8.75 -10.07 14.71
N TYR A 127 -8.68 -8.76 14.48
CA TYR A 127 -8.07 -8.16 13.30
C TYR A 127 -6.77 -7.46 13.70
N ARG A 128 -5.71 -7.67 12.93
CA ARG A 128 -4.40 -7.05 13.11
C ARG A 128 -3.93 -6.37 11.84
N ALA A 129 -3.13 -5.32 11.98
CA ALA A 129 -2.60 -4.54 10.88
C ALA A 129 -1.65 -5.36 10.02
N PHE A 130 -1.83 -5.35 8.69
CA PHE A 130 -0.94 -5.98 7.71
C PHE A 130 0.36 -5.17 7.55
N LEU A 131 1.15 -5.06 8.61
CA LEU A 131 2.35 -4.24 8.66
C LEU A 131 3.47 -4.96 9.40
N SER A 132 4.69 -4.78 8.90
CA SER A 132 5.90 -5.09 9.69
C SER A 132 6.28 -3.89 10.57
N ASN A 133 7.05 -4.14 11.63
CA ASN A 133 7.73 -3.09 12.39
C ASN A 133 9.11 -3.59 12.83
N ARG A 134 9.79 -2.89 13.75
CA ARG A 134 11.10 -3.30 14.28
C ARG A 134 11.13 -4.73 14.85
N LEU A 135 10.04 -5.22 15.43
CA LEU A 135 9.97 -6.51 16.15
C LEU A 135 9.06 -7.55 15.48
N GLN A 136 8.29 -7.17 14.47
CA GLN A 136 7.29 -8.01 13.82
C GLN A 136 7.54 -8.08 12.31
N HIS A 137 7.51 -9.30 11.78
CA HIS A 137 7.43 -9.56 10.35
C HIS A 137 5.96 -9.66 9.95
N VAL A 138 5.57 -9.05 8.83
CA VAL A 138 4.17 -9.14 8.35
C VAL A 138 3.76 -10.60 8.14
N LYS A 139 4.64 -11.46 7.60
CA LYS A 139 4.34 -12.88 7.37
C LYS A 139 3.99 -13.67 8.64
N SER A 140 4.44 -13.19 9.81
CA SER A 140 4.22 -13.87 11.09
C SER A 140 2.96 -13.44 11.83
N ILE A 141 2.17 -12.52 11.27
CA ILE A 141 0.92 -12.03 11.88
C ILE A 141 -0.11 -13.15 12.00
N VAL A 142 -0.20 -14.01 10.98
CA VAL A 142 -1.06 -15.19 10.97
C VAL A 142 -0.28 -16.37 11.55
N HIS A 143 -0.96 -17.12 12.42
CA HIS A 143 -0.47 -18.35 13.02
C HIS A 143 -0.05 -19.37 11.95
N LYS A 144 1.02 -20.14 12.22
CA LYS A 144 1.67 -21.00 11.21
C LYS A 144 0.70 -22.00 10.59
N GLU A 145 -0.20 -22.56 11.40
CA GLU A 145 -1.25 -23.50 11.06
C GLU A 145 -2.31 -22.95 10.10
N ASP A 146 -2.53 -21.64 10.11
CA ASP A 146 -3.55 -20.97 9.30
C ASP A 146 -2.98 -20.37 7.99
N ARG A 147 -1.67 -20.49 7.74
CA ARG A 147 -1.02 -19.82 6.58
C ARG A 147 -1.33 -20.43 5.22
N THR A 148 -1.85 -21.65 5.20
CA THR A 148 -2.34 -22.29 3.98
C THR A 148 -3.76 -21.87 3.63
N LEU A 149 -4.48 -21.20 4.53
CA LEU A 149 -5.83 -20.73 4.27
C LEU A 149 -5.84 -19.64 3.18
N PRO A 150 -6.85 -19.64 2.29
CA PRO A 150 -7.02 -18.58 1.32
C PRO A 150 -7.29 -17.23 1.99
N VAL A 151 -6.93 -16.15 1.31
CA VAL A 151 -7.18 -14.79 1.76
C VAL A 151 -8.26 -14.18 0.88
N GLY A 152 -9.31 -13.62 1.49
CA GLY A 152 -10.40 -12.97 0.77
C GLY A 152 -10.81 -11.64 1.36
N ASN A 153 -11.58 -10.88 0.60
CA ASN A 153 -12.16 -9.62 1.06
C ASN A 153 -13.34 -9.88 2.04
N ILE A 154 -13.97 -8.81 2.54
CA ILE A 154 -15.11 -8.91 3.49
C ILE A 154 -16.34 -9.61 2.87
N GLN A 155 -16.48 -9.60 1.55
CA GLN A 155 -17.57 -10.23 0.78
C GLN A 155 -17.22 -11.66 0.31
N GLY A 156 -16.07 -12.19 0.72
CA GLY A 156 -15.64 -13.55 0.41
C GLY A 156 -15.06 -13.75 -1.00
N ASP A 157 -14.74 -12.69 -1.75
CA ASP A 157 -13.96 -12.84 -2.98
C ASP A 157 -12.51 -13.12 -2.64
N GLN A 158 -11.91 -14.08 -3.34
CA GLN A 158 -10.52 -14.46 -3.14
C GLN A 158 -9.56 -13.35 -3.60
N LEU A 159 -8.74 -12.87 -2.67
CA LEU A 159 -7.64 -11.95 -2.95
C LEU A 159 -6.35 -12.71 -3.18
N PHE A 160 -6.09 -13.81 -2.48
CA PHE A 160 -4.90 -14.65 -2.69
C PHE A 160 -5.20 -16.14 -2.47
N PRO A 161 -4.53 -17.05 -3.19
CA PRO A 161 -4.65 -18.50 -2.98
C PRO A 161 -4.38 -18.97 -1.56
N SER A 162 -3.41 -18.35 -0.90
CA SER A 162 -3.11 -18.57 0.52
C SER A 162 -2.40 -17.37 1.15
N TRP A 163 -2.34 -17.30 2.48
CA TRP A 163 -1.50 -16.32 3.16
C TRP A 163 -0.04 -16.43 2.73
N ASP A 164 0.51 -17.65 2.70
CA ASP A 164 1.90 -17.85 2.28
C ASP A 164 2.17 -17.38 0.84
N SER A 165 1.18 -17.47 -0.06
CA SER A 165 1.33 -17.05 -1.45
C SER A 165 1.65 -15.56 -1.61
N ILE A 166 1.22 -14.72 -0.67
CA ILE A 166 1.50 -13.26 -0.67
C ILE A 166 3.01 -13.00 -0.64
N PHE A 167 3.76 -13.85 0.07
CA PHE A 167 5.18 -13.67 0.37
C PHE A 167 6.12 -14.40 -0.59
N THR A 168 5.62 -14.78 -1.77
CA THR A 168 6.40 -15.53 -2.79
C THR A 168 6.95 -14.65 -3.91
N SER A 169 6.67 -13.34 -3.89
CA SER A 169 6.93 -12.40 -4.99
C SER A 169 6.24 -12.77 -6.32
N ARG A 170 5.27 -13.71 -6.31
CA ARG A 170 4.59 -14.19 -7.53
C ARG A 170 3.20 -13.62 -7.73
N TYR A 171 2.59 -13.04 -6.71
CA TYR A 171 1.21 -12.53 -6.79
C TYR A 171 1.17 -11.03 -6.58
N ALA A 172 0.32 -10.36 -7.36
CA ALA A 172 -0.08 -8.98 -7.13
C ALA A 172 -1.53 -8.94 -6.62
N PHE A 173 -1.92 -7.78 -6.08
CA PHE A 173 -3.34 -7.47 -5.96
C PHE A 173 -3.94 -7.31 -7.35
N ASN A 174 -5.04 -8.02 -7.62
CA ASN A 174 -5.77 -7.85 -8.87
C ASN A 174 -6.70 -6.62 -8.77
N PRO A 175 -6.54 -5.59 -9.62
CA PRO A 175 -7.40 -4.41 -9.60
C PRO A 175 -8.88 -4.71 -9.93
N ASP A 176 -9.17 -5.86 -10.53
CA ASP A 176 -10.55 -6.31 -10.83
C ASP A 176 -11.24 -6.94 -9.62
N ILE A 177 -10.53 -7.12 -8.50
CA ILE A 177 -11.10 -7.70 -7.26
C ILE A 177 -11.19 -6.60 -6.20
N PRO A 178 -12.41 -6.23 -5.76
CA PRO A 178 -12.59 -5.18 -4.75
C PRO A 178 -11.90 -5.51 -3.44
N ILE A 179 -11.24 -4.50 -2.86
CA ILE A 179 -10.80 -4.50 -1.48
C ILE A 179 -11.70 -3.53 -0.74
N TYR A 180 -12.46 -4.03 0.23
CA TYR A 180 -13.38 -3.21 1.00
C TYR A 180 -12.75 -2.72 2.29
N SER A 181 -13.04 -1.48 2.67
CA SER A 181 -12.84 -0.98 4.02
C SER A 181 -13.93 -1.48 4.97
N PHE A 182 -13.74 -1.30 6.29
CA PHE A 182 -14.73 -1.72 7.29
C PHE A 182 -16.10 -1.03 7.14
N ASN A 183 -16.17 0.19 6.61
CA ASN A 183 -17.42 0.89 6.30
C ASN A 183 -18.00 0.54 4.91
N GLY A 184 -17.38 -0.38 4.16
CA GLY A 184 -17.92 -0.89 2.89
C GLY A 184 -17.47 -0.16 1.63
N SER A 185 -16.59 0.85 1.72
CA SER A 185 -16.01 1.50 0.53
C SER A 185 -15.04 0.57 -0.19
N ASN A 186 -15.09 0.54 -1.53
CA ASN A 186 -14.10 -0.16 -2.34
C ASN A 186 -12.85 0.72 -2.50
N VAL A 187 -11.77 0.42 -1.79
CA VAL A 187 -10.57 1.28 -1.78
C VAL A 187 -9.86 1.38 -3.13
N VAL A 188 -10.10 0.41 -4.03
CA VAL A 188 -9.53 0.42 -5.39
C VAL A 188 -10.10 1.58 -6.20
N THR A 189 -11.39 1.89 -6.05
CA THR A 189 -12.09 2.91 -6.85
C THR A 189 -12.49 4.16 -6.07
N ASP A 190 -12.65 4.07 -4.75
CA ASP A 190 -13.16 5.16 -3.91
C ASP A 190 -12.17 6.34 -3.86
N PRO A 191 -12.61 7.59 -4.12
CA PRO A 191 -11.75 8.77 -4.17
C PRO A 191 -11.14 9.16 -2.82
N THR A 192 -11.66 8.63 -1.70
CA THR A 192 -11.08 8.83 -0.35
C THR A 192 -9.62 8.37 -0.28
N TRP A 193 -9.22 7.40 -1.11
CA TRP A 193 -7.82 7.00 -1.32
C TRP A 193 -7.33 7.50 -2.67
N PRO A 194 -6.83 8.73 -2.80
CA PRO A 194 -6.35 9.24 -4.09
C PRO A 194 -5.12 8.45 -4.59
N PHE A 195 -4.31 7.95 -3.66
CA PHE A 195 -3.15 7.11 -3.96
C PHE A 195 -3.42 5.66 -3.60
N LYS A 196 -3.49 4.81 -4.63
CA LYS A 196 -3.82 3.37 -4.50
C LYS A 196 -2.59 2.54 -4.11
N HIS A 197 -1.92 2.93 -3.03
CA HIS A 197 -0.79 2.20 -2.47
C HIS A 197 -1.16 1.63 -1.10
N ILE A 198 -0.55 0.50 -0.73
CA ILE A 198 -0.72 -0.15 0.56
C ILE A 198 0.58 -0.09 1.33
N TRP A 199 0.57 0.49 2.53
CA TRP A 199 1.69 0.37 3.46
C TRP A 199 1.88 -1.10 3.87
N HIS A 200 3.14 -1.58 3.87
CA HIS A 200 3.47 -2.90 4.42
C HIS A 200 4.77 -2.92 5.24
N GLY A 201 5.73 -2.03 4.97
CA GLY A 201 6.98 -1.92 5.72
C GLY A 201 7.83 -3.19 5.74
N SER A 202 7.67 -4.03 4.73
CA SER A 202 8.33 -5.33 4.58
C SER A 202 9.08 -5.44 3.26
N ARG A 203 9.96 -6.44 3.20
CA ARG A 203 10.46 -7.04 1.98
C ARG A 203 9.39 -7.89 1.30
N GLU A 204 9.61 -8.29 0.05
CA GLU A 204 8.65 -9.09 -0.71
C GLU A 204 8.37 -10.46 -0.07
N ASN A 205 9.37 -11.02 0.63
CA ASN A 205 9.24 -12.28 1.38
C ASN A 205 8.56 -12.11 2.75
N GLY A 206 7.98 -10.95 3.03
CA GLY A 206 7.26 -10.63 4.26
C GLY A 206 8.12 -10.43 5.50
N ILE A 207 9.45 -10.37 5.35
CA ILE A 207 10.37 -10.00 6.43
C ILE A 207 10.35 -8.47 6.58
N LYS A 208 10.37 -7.94 7.82
CA LYS A 208 10.46 -6.50 8.07
C LYS A 208 11.53 -5.81 7.24
N TYR A 209 11.18 -4.69 6.64
CA TYR A 209 12.12 -3.80 5.97
C TYR A 209 12.85 -2.96 7.03
N PRO A 210 14.13 -2.61 6.83
CA PRO A 210 14.87 -1.80 7.81
C PRO A 210 14.19 -0.47 8.15
N SER A 211 13.67 0.23 7.14
CA SER A 211 12.92 1.48 7.29
C SER A 211 11.41 1.22 7.34
N ASN A 212 10.76 1.60 8.45
CA ASN A 212 9.33 1.39 8.67
C ASN A 212 8.66 2.56 9.42
N CYS A 213 8.93 3.80 8.99
CA CYS A 213 8.42 5.02 9.64
C CYS A 213 8.66 5.05 11.15
N ARG A 214 9.87 4.63 11.55
CA ARG A 214 10.26 4.44 12.96
C ARG A 214 9.28 3.55 13.73
N SER A 215 8.88 2.42 13.12
CA SER A 215 7.82 1.54 13.62
C SER A 215 6.46 2.23 13.74
N TRP A 216 6.11 2.99 12.69
CA TRP A 216 4.85 3.72 12.56
C TRP A 216 4.64 4.78 13.67
N LEU A 217 5.74 5.47 14.00
CA LEU A 217 5.82 6.56 14.99
C LEU A 217 6.33 7.86 14.36
N SER A 218 6.35 7.98 13.04
CA SER A 218 6.84 9.18 12.36
C SER A 218 6.06 9.45 11.10
N SER A 219 5.66 10.72 10.91
CA SER A 219 5.15 11.27 9.66
C SER A 219 6.18 12.20 8.99
N SER A 220 7.45 12.13 9.39
CA SER A 220 8.51 12.96 8.80
C SER A 220 8.77 12.59 7.34
N ARG A 221 8.94 13.61 6.49
CA ARG A 221 9.40 13.44 5.10
C ARG A 221 10.79 12.80 4.98
N LYS A 222 11.59 12.84 6.05
CA LYS A 222 12.95 12.28 6.09
C LYS A 222 12.98 10.80 6.48
N ASP A 223 11.87 10.28 7.00
CA ASP A 223 11.72 8.84 7.27
C ASP A 223 10.94 8.20 6.12
N SER A 224 11.16 6.90 5.90
CA SER A 224 10.49 6.15 4.83
C SER A 224 9.90 4.83 5.32
N SER A 225 9.04 4.24 4.50
CA SER A 225 8.68 2.82 4.58
C SER A 225 8.34 2.28 3.20
N THR A 226 8.15 0.97 3.08
CA THR A 226 7.74 0.33 1.85
C THR A 226 6.22 0.26 1.70
N ALA A 227 5.76 0.57 0.50
CA ALA A 227 4.39 0.42 0.05
C ALA A 227 4.33 -0.14 -1.37
N SER A 228 3.24 -0.82 -1.70
CA SER A 228 3.00 -1.43 -3.02
C SER A 228 1.74 -0.89 -3.67
N ALA A 229 1.73 -0.76 -4.99
CA ALA A 229 0.62 -0.26 -5.78
C ALA A 229 -0.44 -1.33 -6.04
N LEU A 230 -1.71 -0.93 -6.00
CA LEU A 230 -2.88 -1.74 -6.36
C LEU A 230 -3.17 -1.74 -7.87
N ASN A 231 -2.14 -1.86 -8.71
CA ASN A 231 -2.26 -1.78 -10.17
C ASN A 231 -2.08 -3.11 -10.90
N GLY A 232 -1.80 -4.20 -10.17
CA GLY A 232 -1.59 -5.54 -10.73
C GLY A 232 -0.27 -5.74 -11.50
N ARG A 233 0.65 -4.77 -11.48
CA ARG A 233 1.90 -4.82 -12.26
C ARG A 233 3.12 -5.19 -11.43
N GLU A 234 3.01 -5.13 -10.11
CA GLU A 234 4.09 -5.41 -9.17
C GLU A 234 3.61 -6.36 -8.07
N SER A 235 4.53 -7.05 -7.41
CA SER A 235 4.18 -7.99 -6.34
C SER A 235 3.41 -7.29 -5.21
N ALA A 236 2.57 -8.04 -4.48
CA ALA A 236 1.75 -7.49 -3.40
C ALA A 236 2.56 -6.78 -2.29
N LEU A 237 3.87 -7.05 -2.22
CA LEU A 237 4.81 -6.48 -1.26
C LEU A 237 6.03 -5.87 -1.95
N PHE A 238 5.86 -5.34 -3.17
CA PHE A 238 6.93 -4.70 -3.93
C PHE A 238 7.65 -3.64 -3.08
N GLU A 239 8.99 -3.70 -3.06
CA GLU A 239 9.82 -2.93 -2.12
C GLU A 239 10.04 -1.48 -2.59
N ARG A 240 8.97 -0.70 -2.82
CA ARG A 240 9.07 0.72 -3.15
C ARG A 240 9.00 1.58 -1.89
N GLU A 241 10.02 2.39 -1.66
CA GLU A 241 10.04 3.33 -0.54
C GLU A 241 9.24 4.60 -0.83
N PHE A 242 8.52 5.06 0.19
CA PHE A 242 7.78 6.31 0.18
C PHE A 242 8.01 7.08 1.48
N PRO A 243 7.96 8.42 1.45
CA PRO A 243 8.14 9.23 2.64
C PRO A 243 6.94 9.06 3.59
N CYS A 244 7.22 9.07 4.90
CA CYS A 244 6.23 8.74 5.91
C CYS A 244 5.11 9.76 6.09
N ASN A 245 5.15 10.92 5.43
CA ASN A 245 4.03 11.86 5.36
C ASN A 245 3.00 11.50 4.27
N SER A 246 3.19 10.40 3.53
CA SER A 246 2.27 9.97 2.48
C SER A 246 1.08 9.23 3.07
N ASP A 247 -0.14 9.58 2.66
CA ASP A 247 -1.37 8.92 3.12
C ASP A 247 -1.75 7.76 2.19
N PHE A 248 -1.62 6.53 2.68
CA PHE A 248 -1.90 5.31 1.91
C PHE A 248 -2.84 4.35 2.62
N ILE A 249 -3.27 3.32 1.91
CA ILE A 249 -4.14 2.27 2.41
C ILE A 249 -3.40 1.48 3.49
N VAL A 250 -4.09 1.18 4.58
CA VAL A 250 -3.63 0.25 5.62
C VAL A 250 -4.64 -0.89 5.69
N LEU A 251 -4.14 -2.12 5.52
CA LEU A 251 -4.96 -3.33 5.57
C LEU A 251 -4.93 -3.95 6.96
N CYS A 252 -6.01 -4.65 7.29
CA CYS A 252 -6.21 -5.42 8.51
C CYS A 252 -6.56 -6.86 8.13
N VAL A 253 -6.01 -7.84 8.84
CA VAL A 253 -6.19 -9.27 8.57
C VAL A 253 -6.79 -9.96 9.78
N HIS A 254 -7.79 -10.80 9.55
CA HIS A 254 -8.37 -11.67 10.57
C HIS A 254 -7.39 -12.81 10.91
N ILE A 255 -6.95 -12.91 12.17
CA ILE A 255 -5.85 -13.82 12.56
C ILE A 255 -6.27 -15.11 13.29
N ASN A 256 -7.56 -15.33 13.54
CA ASN A 256 -8.04 -16.52 14.28
C ASN A 256 -9.36 -17.07 13.72
N PRO A 257 -9.41 -17.53 12.46
CA PRO A 257 -10.63 -18.10 11.87
C PRO A 257 -11.08 -19.42 12.54
N THR A 258 -10.15 -20.17 13.13
CA THR A 258 -10.35 -21.53 13.65
C THR A 258 -10.87 -21.60 15.09
N ARG A 259 -10.83 -20.52 15.88
CA ARG A 259 -11.34 -20.53 17.26
C ARG A 259 -12.88 -20.51 17.27
N ARG A 260 -13.49 -21.66 16.94
CA ARG A 260 -14.81 -22.02 17.45
C ARG A 260 -14.80 -21.75 18.95
N ARG A 261 -15.83 -21.07 19.46
CA ARG A 261 -16.14 -21.09 20.89
C ARG A 261 -16.13 -22.56 21.31
N ARG A 262 -15.10 -23.02 22.03
CA ARG A 262 -15.23 -24.20 22.87
C ARG A 262 -16.30 -23.81 23.88
N PHE A 263 -17.55 -24.16 23.60
CA PHE A 263 -18.53 -24.33 24.67
C PHE A 263 -17.88 -25.32 25.62
N ARG A 264 -17.43 -24.83 26.78
CA ARG A 264 -17.17 -25.69 27.94
C ARG A 264 -18.52 -26.32 28.25
N SER A 265 -18.78 -27.54 27.75
CA SER A 265 -19.85 -28.34 28.32
C SER A 265 -19.44 -28.56 29.77
N SER A 266 -20.11 -27.84 30.65
CA SER A 266 -20.00 -28.06 32.07
C SER A 266 -20.73 -29.39 32.29
N ASN A 267 -19.99 -30.49 32.32
CA ASN A 267 -20.54 -31.75 32.83
C ASN A 267 -20.90 -31.51 34.29
N LYS A 268 -22.15 -31.13 34.55
CA LYS A 268 -22.79 -31.38 35.84
C LYS A 268 -22.86 -32.90 35.97
N ARG A 269 -21.92 -33.49 36.73
CA ARG A 269 -22.20 -34.78 37.36
C ARG A 269 -23.27 -34.51 38.41
N VAL A 270 -24.50 -34.92 38.08
CA VAL A 270 -25.45 -35.34 39.10
C VAL A 270 -25.12 -36.80 39.36
N LEU A 271 -24.65 -37.09 40.56
CA LEU A 271 -24.89 -38.27 41.38
C LEU A 271 -24.16 -38.03 42.71
#